data_AF-A0A1F3ZZE5-F1
#
_entry.id   AF-A0A1F3ZZE5-F1
#
_cell.length_a   1.000
_cell.length_b   1.000
_cell.length_c   1.000
_cell.angle_alpha   90.00
_cell.angle_beta   90.00
_cell.angle_gamma   90.00
#
_symmetry.space_group_name_H-M   'P 1'
#
loop_
_entity.id
_entity.type
_entity.pdbx_description
1 polymer ?
#
loop_
_entity_poly.entity_id
_entity_poly.type
_entity_poly.pdbx_seq_one_letter_code
_entity_poly.pdbx_strand_id
1 'polypeptide(L)'
;MARSLAFTSYLICMGSLFAAQINAATFEIGRASVEMPAGEWKQVTASEGEVLLDGGASGRIPTDDRAFGLMHGERVAAILLISSSKGGIVVKTNWMNSCAGTKISYASNTAYHLNGLACARATGRLNTIAYLKRAVPKMFRELEALEPALPPISRSVSAVVANDYGTMLYVNLVAAPAFAGSPEKPLENVPAGVNPRHAAWADRLAVAIRDSVYSLSGKLVIPSVEFSTSPSSAKQGTPSK
;
A
#
# COMPACT_ATOMS: atom_id res chain seq x y z
N MET A 1 -33.17 -30.47 -64.59
CA MET A 1 -32.68 -29.07 -64.66
C MET A 1 -33.30 -28.34 -63.47
N ALA A 2 -32.62 -28.27 -62.33
CA ALA A 2 -31.55 -27.34 -61.96
C ALA A 2 -32.06 -26.07 -61.24
N ARG A 3 -31.76 -26.01 -59.92
CA ARG A 3 -31.40 -24.84 -59.08
C ARG A 3 -32.56 -23.95 -58.58
N SER A 4 -32.54 -23.35 -57.39
CA SER A 4 -31.50 -23.20 -56.36
C SER A 4 -32.17 -22.85 -55.03
N LEU A 5 -31.79 -23.52 -53.93
CA LEU A 5 -32.13 -23.13 -52.56
C LEU A 5 -31.09 -22.12 -52.06
N ALA A 6 -31.53 -20.94 -51.63
CA ALA A 6 -30.66 -19.97 -50.96
C ALA A 6 -30.77 -20.16 -49.43
N PHE A 7 -29.76 -20.80 -48.85
CA PHE A 7 -29.54 -20.88 -47.40
C PHE A 7 -28.85 -19.59 -46.95
N THR A 8 -29.53 -18.79 -46.13
CA THR A 8 -28.94 -17.60 -45.49
C THR A 8 -28.41 -18.01 -44.12
N SER A 9 -27.11 -18.26 -44.04
CA SER A 9 -26.39 -18.54 -42.78
C SER A 9 -26.22 -17.24 -41.99
N TYR A 10 -26.87 -17.12 -40.83
CA TYR A 10 -26.56 -16.11 -39.82
C TYR A 10 -25.35 -16.58 -38.99
N LEU A 11 -24.20 -15.93 -39.21
CA LEU A 11 -23.03 -16.07 -38.35
C LEU A 11 -23.26 -15.21 -37.10
N ILE A 12 -23.47 -15.85 -35.94
CA ILE A 12 -23.51 -15.19 -34.64
C ILE A 12 -22.05 -15.01 -34.17
N CYS A 13 -21.51 -13.80 -34.32
CA CYS A 13 -20.28 -13.40 -33.63
C CYS A 13 -20.58 -13.16 -32.14
N MET A 14 -20.39 -14.18 -31.30
CA MET A 14 -20.20 -13.97 -29.86
C MET A 14 -18.80 -13.40 -29.63
N GLY A 15 -18.70 -12.07 -29.70
CA GLY A 15 -17.53 -11.34 -29.26
C GLY A 15 -17.46 -11.36 -27.73
N SER A 16 -16.60 -12.23 -27.18
CA SER A 16 -16.19 -12.18 -25.78
C SER A 16 -15.31 -10.94 -25.53
N LEU A 17 -15.94 -9.79 -25.30
CA LEU A 17 -15.32 -8.64 -24.66
C LEU A 17 -15.46 -8.84 -23.14
N PHE A 18 -14.41 -9.23 -22.42
CA PHE A 18 -14.18 -8.82 -21.03
C PHE A 18 -12.81 -9.34 -20.53
N ALA A 19 -11.82 -8.47 -20.55
CA ALA A 19 -10.82 -8.28 -19.50
C ALA A 19 -9.88 -7.15 -19.95
N ALA A 20 -10.34 -5.90 -19.85
CA ALA A 20 -9.40 -4.78 -19.82
C ALA A 20 -8.62 -4.91 -18.51
N GLN A 21 -7.42 -5.49 -18.57
CA GLN A 21 -6.48 -5.45 -17.46
C GLN A 21 -6.13 -3.98 -17.19
N ILE A 22 -6.37 -3.54 -15.95
CA ILE A 22 -6.24 -2.14 -15.53
C ILE A 22 -4.76 -1.74 -15.59
N ASN A 23 -4.46 -0.71 -16.38
CA ASN A 23 -3.18 -0.01 -16.41
C ASN A 23 -2.87 0.55 -15.01
N ALA A 24 -1.62 0.44 -14.56
CA ALA A 24 -1.15 1.13 -13.36
C ALA A 24 -1.55 2.61 -13.41
N ALA A 25 -2.39 3.04 -12.47
CA ALA A 25 -2.87 4.40 -12.40
C ALA A 25 -1.85 5.27 -11.65
N THR A 26 -1.58 6.46 -12.20
CA THR A 26 -0.68 7.44 -11.59
C THR A 26 -1.49 8.59 -10.99
N PHE A 27 -1.15 9.00 -9.77
CA PHE A 27 -1.81 10.07 -9.03
C PHE A 27 -0.80 11.05 -8.42
N GLU A 28 -1.16 12.33 -8.37
CA GLU A 28 -0.39 13.32 -7.63
C GLU A 28 -0.91 13.43 -6.19
N ILE A 29 0.01 13.29 -5.23
CA ILE A 29 -0.26 13.42 -3.80
C ILE A 29 0.81 14.33 -3.22
N GLY A 30 0.45 15.57 -2.88
CA GLY A 30 1.42 16.59 -2.53
C GLY A 30 2.46 16.75 -3.64
N ARG A 31 3.74 16.56 -3.33
CA ARG A 31 4.83 16.59 -4.32
C ARG A 31 5.14 15.25 -4.99
N ALA A 32 4.44 14.17 -4.63
CA ALA A 32 4.77 12.83 -5.07
C ALA A 32 3.86 12.40 -6.22
N SER A 33 4.47 11.92 -7.30
CA SER A 33 3.78 11.27 -8.42
C SER A 33 3.78 9.77 -8.20
N VAL A 34 2.64 9.22 -7.79
CA VAL A 34 2.49 7.85 -7.28
C VAL A 34 1.95 6.94 -8.36
N GLU A 35 2.75 5.95 -8.76
CA GLU A 35 2.35 4.83 -9.61
C GLU A 35 1.83 3.69 -8.72
N MET A 36 0.53 3.42 -8.81
CA MET A 36 -0.15 2.41 -8.02
C MET A 36 0.15 1.00 -8.54
N PRO A 37 0.23 -0.01 -7.65
CA PRO A 37 0.41 -1.39 -8.09
C PRO A 37 -0.87 -1.88 -8.79
N ALA A 38 -0.74 -2.90 -9.64
CA ALA A 38 -1.90 -3.48 -10.33
C ALA A 38 -3.00 -3.91 -9.33
N GLY A 39 -4.26 -3.76 -9.74
CA GLY A 39 -5.43 -4.16 -8.95
C GLY A 39 -6.58 -3.16 -9.03
N GLU A 40 -7.72 -3.55 -8.45
CA GLU A 40 -8.92 -2.71 -8.37
C GLU A 40 -8.83 -1.73 -7.18
N TRP A 41 -7.93 -0.76 -7.29
CA TRP A 41 -7.77 0.29 -6.29
C TRP A 41 -8.83 1.37 -6.44
N LYS A 42 -9.51 1.69 -5.33
CA LYS A 42 -10.47 2.79 -5.26
C LYS A 42 -10.01 3.80 -4.22
N GLN A 43 -9.99 5.09 -4.58
CA GLN A 43 -9.77 6.14 -3.59
C GLN A 43 -10.94 6.12 -2.60
N VAL A 44 -10.62 6.04 -1.31
CA VAL A 44 -11.57 6.05 -0.21
C VAL A 44 -11.70 7.47 0.33
N THR A 45 -10.57 8.14 0.54
CA THR A 45 -10.52 9.47 1.15
C THR A 45 -9.38 10.30 0.61
N ALA A 46 -9.55 11.61 0.73
CA ALA A 46 -8.54 12.62 0.52
C ALA A 46 -8.68 13.70 1.59
N SER A 47 -7.58 14.04 2.26
CA SER A 47 -7.56 15.13 3.23
C SER A 47 -6.24 15.87 3.18
N GLU A 48 -6.26 17.11 3.68
CA GLU A 48 -5.04 17.85 3.97
C GLU A 48 -4.65 17.62 5.43
N GLY A 49 -3.35 17.57 5.68
CA GLY A 49 -2.75 17.33 6.98
C GLY A 49 -1.57 18.27 7.25
N GLU A 50 -1.01 18.16 8.45
CA GLU A 50 0.22 18.85 8.83
C GLU A 50 1.05 17.92 9.71
N VAL A 51 2.35 17.84 9.43
CA VAL A 51 3.32 17.23 10.34
C VAL A 51 3.97 18.35 11.15
N LEU A 52 3.86 18.23 12.47
CA LEU A 52 4.44 19.18 13.41
C LEU A 52 5.93 18.89 13.59
N LEU A 53 6.76 19.91 13.47
CA LEU A 53 8.18 19.85 13.79
C LEU A 53 8.39 20.36 15.21
N ASP A 54 8.78 19.47 16.11
CA ASP A 54 9.22 19.84 17.47
C ASP A 54 10.70 20.21 17.45
N GLY A 55 11.00 21.47 17.79
CA GLY A 55 12.37 22.02 17.82
C GLY A 55 12.36 23.55 17.80
N GLY A 56 13.52 24.17 18.11
CA GLY A 56 13.67 25.63 18.33
C GLY A 56 13.25 26.56 17.18
N ALA A 57 12.92 26.02 16.02
CA ALA A 57 12.16 26.69 14.96
C ALA A 57 10.87 25.89 14.73
N SER A 58 9.80 26.26 15.45
CA SER A 58 8.49 25.61 15.33
C SER A 58 7.96 25.77 13.90
N GLY A 59 7.83 24.67 13.17
CA GLY A 59 7.38 24.65 11.78
C GLY A 59 6.30 23.59 11.55
N ARG A 60 5.48 23.81 10.52
CA ARG A 60 4.46 22.86 10.06
C ARG A 60 4.80 22.45 8.64
N ILE A 61 4.84 21.15 8.38
CA ILE A 61 4.94 20.61 7.02
C ILE A 61 3.51 20.31 6.56
N PRO A 62 2.93 21.09 5.64
CA PRO A 62 1.62 20.75 5.09
C PRO A 62 1.74 19.46 4.26
N THR A 63 0.79 18.55 4.46
CA THR A 63 0.72 17.26 3.75
C THR A 63 -0.59 17.13 2.99
N ASP A 64 -0.53 16.35 1.92
CA ASP A 64 -1.70 15.73 1.31
C ASP A 64 -1.73 14.26 1.69
N ASP A 65 -2.86 13.86 2.25
CA ASP A 65 -3.12 12.50 2.66
C ASP A 65 -4.18 11.88 1.74
N ARG A 66 -3.94 10.66 1.30
CA ARG A 66 -4.88 9.87 0.51
C ARG A 66 -4.95 8.46 1.04
N ALA A 67 -6.09 7.81 0.86
CA ALA A 67 -6.14 6.37 1.00
C ALA A 67 -6.92 5.69 -0.10
N PHE A 68 -6.46 4.48 -0.38
CA PHE A 68 -6.96 3.63 -1.43
C PHE A 68 -7.30 2.26 -0.86
N GLY A 69 -8.48 1.75 -1.17
CA GLY A 69 -8.88 0.38 -0.88
C GLY A 69 -8.65 -0.49 -2.11
N LEU A 70 -7.93 -1.59 -1.95
CA LEU A 70 -7.86 -2.66 -2.95
C LEU A 70 -9.06 -3.59 -2.74
N MET A 71 -9.93 -3.64 -3.73
CA MET A 71 -11.16 -4.43 -3.67
C MET A 71 -10.94 -5.81 -4.28
N HIS A 72 -11.49 -6.84 -3.63
CA HIS A 72 -11.72 -8.17 -4.21
C HIS A 72 -13.22 -8.47 -4.11
N GLY A 73 -13.97 -8.11 -5.16
CA GLY A 73 -15.43 -8.05 -5.10
C GLY A 73 -15.88 -7.00 -4.08
N GLU A 74 -16.72 -7.39 -3.13
CA GLU A 74 -17.26 -6.51 -2.08
C GLU A 74 -16.36 -6.39 -0.83
N ARG A 75 -15.20 -7.07 -0.83
CA ARG A 75 -14.29 -7.10 0.32
C ARG A 75 -13.06 -6.25 0.07
N VAL A 76 -12.58 -5.59 1.12
CA VAL A 76 -11.29 -4.88 1.09
C VAL A 76 -10.17 -5.86 1.41
N ALA A 77 -9.30 -6.10 0.44
CA ALA A 77 -8.12 -6.95 0.60
C ALA A 77 -6.96 -6.18 1.24
N ALA A 78 -6.82 -4.89 0.94
CA ALA A 78 -5.85 -4.01 1.56
C ALA A 78 -6.30 -2.54 1.52
N ILE A 79 -5.74 -1.75 2.44
CA ILE A 79 -5.81 -0.30 2.44
C ILE A 79 -4.40 0.24 2.31
N LEU A 80 -4.17 1.11 1.34
CA LEU A 80 -2.93 1.86 1.18
C LEU A 80 -3.16 3.30 1.64
N LEU A 81 -2.37 3.72 2.61
CA LEU A 81 -2.36 5.05 3.18
C LEU A 81 -1.12 5.77 2.67
N ILE A 82 -1.28 6.96 2.10
CA ILE A 82 -0.16 7.75 1.59
C ILE A 82 -0.29 9.17 2.13
N SER A 83 0.78 9.67 2.74
CA SER A 83 0.92 11.06 3.18
C SER A 83 2.19 11.62 2.56
N SER A 84 2.07 12.73 1.83
CA SER A 84 3.16 13.37 1.12
C SER A 84 3.19 14.85 1.45
N SER A 85 4.36 15.44 1.68
CA SER A 85 4.45 16.89 1.88
C SER A 85 4.06 17.63 0.59
N LYS A 86 3.41 18.78 0.72
CA LYS A 86 3.06 19.64 -0.44
C LYS A 86 4.30 20.30 -1.08
N GLY A 87 5.43 20.29 -0.37
CA GLY A 87 6.70 20.85 -0.80
C GLY A 87 7.79 20.65 0.25
N GLY A 88 8.95 21.27 0.03
CA GLY A 88 9.96 21.43 1.07
C GLY A 88 9.72 22.69 1.90
N ILE A 89 10.20 22.70 3.14
CA ILE A 89 10.32 23.94 3.93
C ILE A 89 11.70 24.53 3.68
N VAL A 90 11.78 25.86 3.62
CA VAL A 90 13.04 26.62 3.46
C VAL A 90 13.97 26.47 4.68
N VAL A 91 13.46 25.94 5.80
CA VAL A 91 14.23 25.79 7.04
C VAL A 91 14.74 24.36 7.17
N LYS A 92 16.04 24.24 7.47
CA LYS A 92 16.68 22.95 7.75
C LYS A 92 16.00 22.29 8.95
N THR A 93 15.41 21.13 8.72
CA THR A 93 14.69 20.34 9.72
C THR A 93 15.61 19.27 10.30
N ASN A 94 15.59 19.11 11.63
CA ASN A 94 16.23 17.97 12.28
C ASN A 94 15.16 16.95 12.67
N TRP A 95 15.23 15.76 12.10
CA TRP A 95 14.27 14.72 12.36
C TRP A 95 14.72 13.82 13.51
N MET A 96 13.86 13.65 14.52
CA MET A 96 14.05 12.60 15.51
C MET A 96 13.68 11.24 14.91
N ASN A 97 14.68 10.46 14.54
CA ASN A 97 14.49 9.12 14.01
C ASN A 97 14.42 8.08 15.13
N SER A 98 13.21 7.79 15.61
CA SER A 98 12.95 6.76 16.62
C SER A 98 12.66 5.39 15.99
N CYS A 99 13.28 5.06 14.84
CA CYS A 99 13.04 3.81 14.13
C CYS A 99 13.59 2.60 14.90
N ALA A 100 12.80 2.12 15.85
CA ALA A 100 13.07 0.93 16.63
C ALA A 100 11.98 -0.13 16.40
N GLY A 101 12.41 -1.39 16.40
CA GLY A 101 11.54 -2.55 16.40
C GLY A 101 10.98 -2.83 17.80
N THR A 102 10.03 -3.76 17.86
CA THR A 102 9.45 -4.26 19.12
C THR A 102 9.30 -5.78 19.02
N LYS A 103 8.81 -6.42 20.09
CA LYS A 103 8.50 -7.86 20.08
C LYS A 103 7.52 -8.26 18.97
N ILE A 104 6.68 -7.33 18.50
CA ILE A 104 5.63 -7.58 17.51
C ILE A 104 5.85 -6.85 16.18
N SER A 105 6.98 -6.14 16.04
CA SER A 105 7.26 -5.33 14.84
C SER A 105 8.74 -5.33 14.50
N TYR A 106 9.03 -5.68 13.26
CA TYR A 106 10.32 -5.41 12.62
C TYR A 106 10.43 -3.91 12.32
N ALA A 107 11.63 -3.34 12.48
CA ALA A 107 11.94 -2.01 11.97
C ALA A 107 13.36 -1.95 11.41
N SER A 108 13.55 -1.18 10.35
CA SER A 108 14.83 -0.94 9.69
C SER A 108 15.06 0.56 9.55
N ASN A 109 16.12 1.07 10.16
CA ASN A 109 16.54 2.46 9.97
C ASN A 109 17.47 2.52 8.76
N THR A 110 17.03 3.21 7.70
CA THR A 110 17.78 3.34 6.44
C THR A 110 18.27 4.78 6.19
N ALA A 111 18.30 5.61 7.24
CA ALA A 111 18.67 7.02 7.11
C ALA A 111 20.16 7.16 6.78
N TYR A 112 20.48 8.06 5.85
CA TYR A 112 21.86 8.33 5.44
C TYR A 112 22.66 9.13 6.47
N HIS A 113 22.00 9.84 7.38
CA HIS A 113 22.62 10.69 8.38
C HIS A 113 21.76 10.78 9.65
N LEU A 114 22.39 11.20 10.75
CA LEU A 114 21.80 11.23 12.09
C LEU A 114 20.52 12.06 12.20
N ASN A 115 20.36 13.09 11.37
CA ASN A 115 19.23 14.02 11.40
C ASN A 115 18.11 13.69 10.40
N GLY A 116 18.19 12.54 9.71
CA GLY A 116 17.23 12.12 8.69
C GLY A 116 16.23 11.11 9.25
N LEU A 117 14.98 11.21 8.82
CA LEU A 117 13.97 10.19 9.10
C LEU A 117 13.95 9.20 7.95
N ALA A 118 14.30 7.94 8.18
CA ALA A 118 14.01 6.87 7.26
C ALA A 118 13.78 5.59 8.04
N CYS A 119 12.56 5.05 7.94
CA CYS A 119 12.15 3.90 8.72
C CYS A 119 11.23 3.00 7.92
N ALA A 120 11.65 1.75 7.70
CA ALA A 120 10.77 0.67 7.28
C ALA A 120 10.22 -0.05 8.53
N ARG A 121 8.97 -0.49 8.50
CA ARG A 121 8.34 -1.24 9.58
C ARG A 121 7.39 -2.29 9.03
N ALA A 122 7.47 -3.50 9.58
CA ALA A 122 6.48 -4.55 9.36
C ALA A 122 5.98 -5.05 10.72
N THR A 123 4.67 -5.00 10.92
CA THR A 123 4.01 -5.40 12.16
C THR A 123 3.29 -6.73 11.96
N GLY A 124 3.30 -7.56 13.00
CA GLY A 124 2.57 -8.83 13.03
C GLY A 124 1.05 -8.65 12.99
N ARG A 125 0.33 -9.61 13.55
CA ARG A 125 -1.14 -9.61 13.54
C ARG A 125 -1.70 -8.42 14.34
N LEU A 126 -2.66 -7.71 13.74
CA LEU A 126 -3.35 -6.57 14.32
C LEU A 126 -4.87 -6.78 14.25
N ASN A 127 -5.60 -6.31 15.25
CA ASN A 127 -7.04 -6.09 15.10
C ASN A 127 -7.24 -4.88 14.18
N THR A 128 -7.85 -5.08 13.03
CA THR A 128 -7.89 -4.08 11.95
C THR A 128 -8.65 -2.83 12.35
N ILE A 129 -9.83 -3.00 12.96
CA ILE A 129 -10.67 -1.87 13.40
C ILE A 129 -9.95 -1.06 14.49
N ALA A 130 -9.44 -1.72 15.53
CA ALA A 130 -8.73 -1.04 16.60
C ALA A 130 -7.47 -0.33 16.10
N TYR A 131 -6.75 -0.94 15.15
CA TYR A 131 -5.59 -0.32 14.52
C TYR A 131 -5.97 0.93 13.74
N LEU A 132 -6.95 0.85 12.83
CA LEU A 132 -7.35 1.98 11.98
C LEU A 132 -7.95 3.13 12.79
N LYS A 133 -8.79 2.84 13.80
CA LYS A 133 -9.32 3.87 14.73
C LYS A 133 -8.21 4.65 15.43
N ARG A 134 -7.11 3.98 15.79
CA ARG A 134 -5.96 4.60 16.47
C ARG A 134 -5.01 5.31 15.50
N ALA A 135 -4.66 4.65 14.41
CA ALA A 135 -3.60 5.11 13.50
C ALA A 135 -4.09 6.18 12.51
N VAL A 136 -5.34 6.08 12.07
CA VAL A 136 -5.92 6.96 11.05
C VAL A 136 -7.39 7.31 11.36
N PRO A 137 -7.67 7.94 12.53
CA PRO A 137 -9.04 8.15 13.01
C PRO A 137 -9.94 8.94 12.05
N LYS A 138 -9.39 9.96 11.38
CA LYS A 138 -10.16 10.77 10.41
C LYS A 138 -10.68 9.90 9.26
N MET A 139 -9.77 9.15 8.67
CA MET A 139 -10.03 8.28 7.53
C MET A 139 -10.83 7.03 7.87
N PHE A 140 -10.67 6.50 9.08
CA PHE A 140 -11.47 5.34 9.51
C PHE A 140 -12.97 5.62 9.40
N ARG A 141 -13.42 6.84 9.72
CA ARG A 141 -14.85 7.22 9.60
C ARG A 141 -15.35 7.17 8.16
N GLU A 142 -14.50 7.53 7.21
CA GLU A 142 -14.83 7.50 5.78
C GLU A 142 -14.80 6.07 5.23
N LEU A 143 -13.86 5.24 5.69
CA LEU A 143 -13.85 3.80 5.41
C LEU A 143 -15.10 3.09 5.94
N GLU A 144 -15.59 3.47 7.12
CA GLU A 144 -16.79 2.90 7.75
C GLU A 144 -18.06 3.25 6.94
N ALA A 145 -18.12 4.43 6.34
CA ALA A 145 -19.26 4.87 5.53
C ALA A 145 -19.40 4.13 4.18
N LEU A 146 -18.34 3.46 3.71
CA LEU A 146 -18.37 2.69 2.46
C LEU A 146 -18.94 1.26 2.63
N GLU A 147 -19.33 0.89 3.87
CA GLU A 147 -19.71 -0.46 4.29
C GLU A 147 -18.84 -1.63 3.78
N PRO A 148 -17.50 -1.50 3.58
CA PRO A 148 -16.74 -2.63 3.08
C PRO A 148 -16.52 -3.62 4.23
N ALA A 149 -16.57 -4.92 3.93
CA ALA A 149 -16.14 -5.93 4.88
C ALA A 149 -14.62 -5.89 5.04
N LEU A 150 -14.15 -5.03 5.96
CA LEU A 150 -12.76 -4.99 6.39
C LEU A 150 -12.37 -6.34 7.02
N PRO A 151 -11.15 -6.83 6.79
CA PRO A 151 -10.71 -8.05 7.45
C PRO A 151 -10.67 -7.81 8.97
N PRO A 152 -11.06 -8.78 9.81
CA PRO A 152 -11.03 -8.60 11.27
C PRO A 152 -9.59 -8.54 11.81
N ILE A 153 -8.67 -9.22 11.12
CA ILE A 153 -7.25 -9.26 11.42
C ILE A 153 -6.49 -8.79 10.19
N SER A 154 -5.55 -7.87 10.38
CA SER A 154 -4.67 -7.38 9.33
C SER A 154 -3.21 -7.45 9.77
N ARG A 155 -2.32 -7.13 8.83
CA ARG A 155 -0.94 -6.77 9.10
C ARG A 155 -0.69 -5.37 8.54
N SER A 156 0.26 -4.66 9.12
CA SER A 156 0.67 -3.34 8.66
C SER A 156 2.12 -3.38 8.22
N VAL A 157 2.37 -2.87 7.01
CA VAL A 157 3.70 -2.69 6.45
C VAL A 157 3.81 -1.26 6.00
N SER A 158 4.78 -0.52 6.55
CA SER A 158 4.88 0.91 6.33
C SER A 158 6.32 1.34 6.13
N ALA A 159 6.52 2.43 5.41
CA ALA A 159 7.79 3.14 5.42
C ALA A 159 7.56 4.65 5.44
N VAL A 160 8.48 5.36 6.08
CA VAL A 160 8.56 6.82 6.07
C VAL A 160 9.96 7.22 5.69
N VAL A 161 10.09 8.23 4.83
CA VAL A 161 11.36 8.92 4.58
C VAL A 161 11.10 10.42 4.59
N ALA A 162 11.99 11.16 5.24
CA ALA A 162 12.00 12.61 5.21
C ALA A 162 13.43 13.14 5.14
N ASN A 163 13.60 14.29 4.47
CA ASN A 163 14.90 14.95 4.33
C ASN A 163 14.94 16.27 5.11
N ASP A 164 16.15 16.82 5.26
CA ASP A 164 16.40 18.05 6.02
C ASP A 164 15.70 19.29 5.43
N TYR A 165 15.16 19.21 4.22
CA TYR A 165 14.43 20.31 3.57
C TYR A 165 12.92 20.19 3.74
N GLY A 166 12.45 19.43 4.73
CA GLY A 166 11.03 19.29 5.04
C GLY A 166 10.23 18.52 3.99
N THR A 167 10.89 17.83 3.05
CA THR A 167 10.19 16.82 2.25
C THR A 167 9.96 15.59 3.08
N MET A 168 8.74 15.05 3.02
CA MET A 168 8.39 13.79 3.64
C MET A 168 7.46 12.99 2.76
N LEU A 169 7.62 11.68 2.79
CA LEU A 169 6.67 10.73 2.23
C LEU A 169 6.52 9.55 3.19
N TYR A 170 5.27 9.23 3.52
CA TYR A 170 4.88 8.11 4.36
C TYR A 170 3.88 7.25 3.61
N VAL A 171 4.13 5.94 3.59
CA VAL A 171 3.21 4.96 3.04
C VAL A 171 2.96 3.87 4.07
N ASN A 172 1.71 3.46 4.24
CA ASN A 172 1.32 2.35 5.10
C ASN A 172 0.27 1.48 4.44
N LEU A 173 0.64 0.22 4.21
CA LEU A 173 -0.22 -0.83 3.70
C LEU A 173 -0.80 -1.61 4.88
N VAL A 174 -2.12 -1.57 5.05
CA VAL A 174 -2.87 -2.42 5.98
C VAL A 174 -3.55 -3.52 5.16
N ALA A 175 -3.02 -4.73 5.21
CA ALA A 175 -3.47 -5.82 4.33
C ALA A 175 -4.08 -7.00 5.10
N ALA A 176 -4.98 -7.72 4.44
CA ALA A 176 -5.54 -8.96 4.92
C ALA A 176 -4.45 -10.02 5.18
N PRO A 177 -4.72 -11.07 5.98
CA PRO A 177 -3.70 -12.03 6.38
C PRO A 177 -3.08 -12.85 5.24
N ALA A 178 -3.73 -12.87 4.07
CA ALA A 178 -3.25 -13.56 2.88
C ALA A 178 -2.21 -12.76 2.08
N PHE A 179 -1.87 -11.51 2.47
CA PHE A 179 -0.81 -10.75 1.81
C PHE A 179 0.50 -11.55 1.77
N ALA A 180 1.07 -11.73 0.58
CA ALA A 180 2.22 -12.58 0.35
C ALA A 180 3.55 -11.91 0.77
N GLY A 181 3.62 -10.59 0.69
CA GLY A 181 4.86 -9.84 0.91
C GLY A 181 5.74 -9.76 -0.33
N SER A 182 7.04 -9.55 -0.12
CA SER A 182 8.01 -9.50 -1.21
C SER A 182 8.17 -10.89 -1.86
N PRO A 183 8.26 -10.96 -3.21
CA PRO A 183 8.60 -12.20 -3.92
C PRO A 183 10.07 -12.59 -3.71
N GLU A 184 10.92 -11.65 -3.29
CA GLU A 184 12.36 -11.84 -3.07
C GLU A 184 12.66 -12.73 -1.85
N LYS A 185 13.95 -12.92 -1.56
CA LYS A 185 14.39 -13.70 -0.40
C LYS A 185 13.79 -13.10 0.89
N PRO A 186 13.11 -13.90 1.73
CA PRO A 186 12.63 -13.43 3.04
C PRO A 186 13.79 -12.95 3.90
N LEU A 187 13.55 -11.93 4.73
CA LEU A 187 14.57 -11.47 5.68
C LEU A 187 14.82 -12.52 6.77
N GLU A 188 16.06 -12.60 7.22
CA GLU A 188 16.47 -13.40 8.37
C GLU A 188 16.31 -12.59 9.66
N ASN A 189 16.21 -13.26 10.81
CA ASN A 189 16.20 -12.63 12.14
C ASN A 189 15.05 -11.62 12.40
N VAL A 190 13.87 -11.84 11.81
CA VAL A 190 12.68 -11.03 12.14
C VAL A 190 12.06 -11.47 13.48
N PRO A 191 11.42 -10.55 14.25
CA PRO A 191 10.74 -10.91 15.48
C PRO A 191 9.66 -11.98 15.29
N ALA A 192 9.45 -12.81 16.31
CA ALA A 192 8.41 -13.84 16.29
C ALA A 192 7.03 -13.22 16.01
N GLY A 193 6.30 -13.79 15.04
CA GLY A 193 4.98 -13.31 14.62
C GLY A 193 4.98 -12.22 13.54
N VAL A 194 6.15 -11.70 13.15
CA VAL A 194 6.32 -10.88 11.94
C VAL A 194 6.63 -11.81 10.77
N ASN A 195 5.93 -11.63 9.64
CA ASN A 195 6.24 -12.39 8.43
C ASN A 195 7.50 -11.81 7.76
N PRO A 196 8.58 -12.60 7.55
CA PRO A 196 9.81 -12.07 7.00
C PRO A 196 9.71 -11.56 5.55
N ARG A 197 8.72 -12.03 4.76
CA ARG A 197 8.44 -11.44 3.44
C ARG A 197 7.76 -10.07 3.54
N HIS A 198 7.03 -9.79 4.62
CA HIS A 198 6.44 -8.48 4.86
C HIS A 198 7.51 -7.47 5.28
N ALA A 199 8.48 -7.91 6.09
CA ALA A 199 9.64 -7.11 6.42
C ALA A 199 10.49 -6.77 5.18
N ALA A 200 10.78 -7.76 4.31
CA ALA A 200 11.46 -7.53 3.04
C ALA A 200 10.70 -6.53 2.14
N TRP A 201 9.36 -6.62 2.10
CA TRP A 201 8.54 -5.67 1.34
C TRP A 201 8.63 -4.26 1.92
N ALA A 202 8.69 -4.12 3.25
CA ALA A 202 8.85 -2.84 3.93
C ALA A 202 10.17 -2.14 3.53
N ASP A 203 11.26 -2.90 3.51
CA ASP A 203 12.58 -2.38 3.11
C ASP A 203 12.59 -1.92 1.66
N ARG A 204 11.98 -2.69 0.75
CA ARG A 204 11.84 -2.31 -0.65
C ARG A 204 10.98 -1.05 -0.82
N LEU A 205 9.87 -0.94 -0.07
CA LEU A 205 9.06 0.27 -0.05
C LEU A 205 9.88 1.46 0.45
N ALA A 206 10.68 1.31 1.51
CA ALA A 206 11.51 2.39 2.03
C ALA A 206 12.55 2.88 1.00
N VAL A 207 13.13 1.99 0.21
CA VAL A 207 14.00 2.36 -0.92
C VAL A 207 13.22 3.17 -1.96
N ALA A 208 12.04 2.70 -2.39
CA ALA A 208 11.23 3.42 -3.37
C ALA A 208 10.78 4.82 -2.89
N ILE A 209 10.39 4.94 -1.61
CA ILE A 209 10.05 6.22 -0.98
C ILE A 209 11.27 7.14 -0.94
N ARG A 210 12.44 6.63 -0.57
CA ARG A 210 13.66 7.41 -0.54
C ARG A 210 14.02 7.96 -1.92
N ASP A 211 13.98 7.10 -2.94
CA ASP A 211 14.26 7.50 -4.31
C ASP A 211 13.27 8.58 -4.79
N SER A 212 12.00 8.51 -4.39
CA SER A 212 11.00 9.56 -4.62
C SER A 212 11.34 10.87 -3.89
N VAL A 213 11.62 10.81 -2.58
CA VAL A 213 11.89 11.98 -1.73
C VAL A 213 13.11 12.78 -2.20
N TYR A 214 14.17 12.08 -2.59
CA TYR A 214 15.42 12.68 -3.07
C TYR A 214 15.44 12.94 -4.58
N SER A 215 14.40 12.56 -5.32
CA SER A 215 14.23 12.91 -6.73
C SER A 215 13.53 14.25 -6.91
N LEU A 216 13.84 14.95 -8.01
CA LEU A 216 13.10 16.13 -8.45
C LEU A 216 11.70 15.78 -8.96
N SER A 217 11.54 14.60 -9.58
CA SER A 217 10.25 14.17 -10.13
C SER A 217 9.24 13.74 -9.07
N GLY A 218 9.71 13.45 -7.84
CA GLY A 218 8.86 12.88 -6.80
C GLY A 218 8.26 11.51 -7.15
N LYS A 219 8.72 10.85 -8.22
CA LYS A 219 8.13 9.60 -8.69
C LYS A 219 8.27 8.49 -7.64
N LEU A 220 7.15 7.93 -7.23
CA LEU A 220 7.05 6.78 -6.34
C LEU A 220 6.39 5.62 -7.08
N VAL A 221 7.12 4.51 -7.24
CA VAL A 221 6.53 3.24 -7.70
C VAL A 221 6.28 2.35 -6.50
N ILE A 222 5.01 2.11 -6.19
CA ILE A 222 4.63 1.25 -5.08
C ILE A 222 4.95 -0.22 -5.46
N PRO A 223 5.65 -1.00 -4.62
CA PRO A 223 5.91 -2.41 -4.90
C PRO A 223 4.62 -3.22 -5.05
N SER A 224 4.65 -4.32 -5.81
CA SER A 224 3.45 -5.14 -6.06
C SER A 224 2.79 -5.62 -4.76
N VAL A 225 1.46 -5.66 -4.77
CA VAL A 225 0.66 -6.14 -3.64
C VAL A 225 -0.04 -7.43 -4.04
N GLU A 226 0.58 -8.55 -3.69
CA GLU A 226 0.10 -9.88 -4.06
C GLU A 226 -0.47 -10.61 -2.84
N PHE A 227 -1.48 -11.43 -3.08
CA PHE A 227 -2.10 -12.27 -2.05
C PHE A 227 -1.89 -13.73 -2.42
N SER A 228 -1.57 -14.56 -1.44
CA SER A 228 -1.59 -16.00 -1.65
C SER A 228 -3.03 -16.43 -1.96
N THR A 229 -3.21 -17.11 -3.08
CA THR A 229 -4.45 -17.85 -3.35
C THR A 229 -4.58 -18.87 -2.22
N SER A 230 -5.56 -18.70 -1.34
CA SER A 230 -5.87 -19.71 -0.34
C SER A 230 -6.15 -21.04 -1.07
N PRO A 231 -5.63 -22.20 -0.61
CA PRO A 231 -5.98 -23.49 -1.21
C PRO A 231 -7.45 -23.79 -0.91
N SER A 232 -8.35 -23.28 -1.74
CA SER A 232 -9.77 -23.58 -1.72
C SER A 232 -10.00 -24.95 -2.34
N SER A 233 -10.15 -25.97 -1.48
CA SER A 233 -10.88 -27.22 -1.74
C SER A 233 -10.43 -28.04 -2.97
N ALA A 234 -9.35 -28.80 -2.81
CA ALA A 234 -9.24 -30.08 -3.52
C ALA A 234 -10.40 -30.97 -3.03
N LYS A 235 -11.50 -31.00 -3.80
CA LYS A 235 -12.61 -31.92 -3.58
C LYS A 235 -12.07 -33.34 -3.52
N GLN A 236 -12.42 -34.01 -2.43
CA GLN A 236 -12.45 -35.47 -2.30
C GLN A 236 -13.02 -36.09 -3.57
N GLY A 237 -12.26 -37.00 -4.16
CA GLY A 237 -12.68 -37.82 -5.28
C GLY A 237 -11.92 -39.14 -5.22
N THR A 238 -12.20 -39.93 -4.18
CA THR A 238 -11.86 -41.36 -4.18
C THR A 238 -13.06 -42.11 -4.74
N PRO A 239 -13.01 -42.71 -5.95
CA PRO A 239 -13.89 -43.81 -6.27
C PRO A 239 -13.21 -45.11 -5.84
N SER A 240 -13.80 -45.76 -4.83
CA SER A 240 -13.58 -47.18 -4.60
C SER A 240 -13.96 -47.98 -5.84
N LYS A 241 -13.10 -48.93 -6.21
CA LYS A 241 -13.51 -50.28 -6.58
C LYS A 241 -12.58 -51.27 -5.91
#